data_AF-A0A8D8MNJ5-F1
#
_entry.id   AF-A0A8D8MNJ5-F1
#
_cell.length_a   1.000
_cell.length_b   1.000
_cell.length_c   1.000
_cell.angle_alpha   90.00
_cell.angle_beta   90.00
_cell.angle_gamma   90.00
#
_symmetry.space_group_name_H-M   'P 1'
#
loop_
_entity.id
_entity.type
_entity.pdbx_description
1 polymer ?
#
loop_
_entity_poly.entity_id
_entity_poly.type
_entity_poly.pdbx_seq_one_letter_code
_entity_poly.pdbx_strand_id
1 'polypeptide(L)'
;ARKDHTIGTTGSVIKHFHIRPFLLVTVASLGGFWGRRDVSLSKKILECCSLITAGKCIFNRDLAIANISEWAIMPKNEDGLAFAVWKVGPIAVSLNAAPKSFQLYKTGIYDDEASCDNSKVNHAMLLVGYTPTYWILKNWWGSWGEDGYMKLARGKNLCGISNYASYVTIA
;
A
#
# COMPACT_ATOMS: atom_id res chain seq x y z
N ALA A 1 -8.85 19.38 -30.86
CA ALA A 1 -7.46 19.87 -30.68
C ALA A 1 -6.76 18.99 -29.66
N ARG A 2 -5.75 18.22 -30.08
CA ARG A 2 -4.89 17.42 -29.19
C ARG A 2 -4.14 18.38 -28.27
N LYS A 3 -4.26 18.21 -26.95
CA LYS A 3 -3.32 18.77 -26.00
C LYS A 3 -2.41 17.61 -25.57
N ASP A 4 -1.24 17.55 -26.20
CA ASP A 4 -0.09 16.91 -25.60
C ASP A 4 0.18 17.62 -24.27
N HIS A 5 0.12 16.87 -23.18
CA HIS A 5 0.62 17.30 -21.89
C HIS A 5 1.83 16.42 -21.56
N THR A 6 2.98 16.94 -21.99
CA THR A 6 4.30 16.52 -21.56
C THR A 6 4.34 16.52 -20.03
N ILE A 7 4.40 15.32 -19.45
CA ILE A 7 4.65 15.12 -18.03
C ILE A 7 6.09 15.56 -17.78
N GLY A 8 6.26 16.67 -17.06
CA GLY A 8 7.56 17.23 -16.69
C GLY A 8 8.43 16.23 -15.95
N THR A 9 9.66 16.07 -16.43
CA THR A 9 10.64 15.03 -16.10
C THR A 9 11.40 15.19 -14.78
N THR A 10 10.89 15.94 -13.79
CA THR A 10 11.69 16.24 -12.57
C THR A 10 10.94 16.22 -11.23
N GLY A 11 9.67 15.82 -11.17
CA GLY A 11 8.89 15.85 -9.92
C GLY A 11 8.83 14.52 -9.18
N SER A 12 9.47 14.42 -8.01
CA SER A 12 9.10 13.40 -7.02
C SER A 12 7.70 13.71 -6.48
N VAL A 13 6.76 12.78 -6.60
CA VAL A 13 5.41 12.91 -6.03
C VAL A 13 5.41 12.22 -4.67
N ILE A 14 5.73 12.98 -3.64
CA ILE A 14 5.50 12.57 -2.25
C ILE A 14 4.33 13.40 -1.72
N LYS A 15 3.12 12.84 -1.76
CA LYS A 15 2.01 13.45 -1.02
C LYS A 15 2.21 13.14 0.46
N HIS A 16 2.81 14.08 1.17
CA HIS A 16 2.82 14.09 2.64
C HIS A 16 1.38 14.29 3.11
N PHE A 17 0.66 13.19 3.30
CA PHE A 17 -0.56 13.23 4.08
C PHE A 17 -0.15 13.32 5.55
N HIS A 18 -0.56 14.39 6.25
CA HIS A 18 -0.84 14.26 7.67
C HIS A 18 -1.85 13.12 7.77
N ILE A 19 -1.38 11.93 8.18
CA ILE A 19 -2.20 10.73 8.26
C ILE A 19 -3.15 10.92 9.45
N ARG A 20 -4.20 11.73 9.25
CA ARG A 20 -5.48 11.46 9.88
C ARG A 20 -5.89 10.08 9.40
N PRO A 21 -6.46 9.30 10.30
CA PRO A 21 -5.94 7.97 10.46
C PRO A 21 -6.80 7.17 9.44
N PHE A 22 -6.25 7.03 8.22
CA PHE A 22 -6.95 6.54 7.04
C PHE A 22 -7.05 5.02 7.03
N LEU A 23 -8.26 4.58 6.72
CA LEU A 23 -8.75 3.22 6.65
C LEU A 23 -7.87 2.34 5.74
N LEU A 24 -6.98 1.57 6.34
CA LEU A 24 -6.36 0.43 5.66
C LEU A 24 -7.42 -0.68 5.65
N VAL A 25 -8.22 -0.79 4.58
CA VAL A 25 -9.00 -2.02 4.35
C VAL A 25 -8.01 -3.08 3.86
N THR A 26 -7.26 -3.66 4.80
CA THR A 26 -6.60 -4.94 4.54
C THR A 26 -7.70 -5.97 4.40
N VAL A 27 -7.91 -6.45 3.18
CA VAL A 27 -8.49 -7.78 2.97
C VAL A 27 -7.44 -8.77 3.44
N ALA A 28 -7.36 -8.97 4.76
CA ALA A 28 -6.59 -10.06 5.33
C ALA A 28 -7.38 -11.34 5.08
N SER A 29 -7.06 -12.02 3.98
CA SER A 29 -7.43 -13.42 3.80
C SER A 29 -6.90 -14.22 4.99
N LEU A 30 -7.79 -15.00 5.57
CA LEU A 30 -7.59 -15.87 6.72
C LEU A 30 -6.35 -16.75 6.57
N GLY A 31 -5.52 -16.82 7.63
CA GLY A 31 -4.59 -17.94 7.84
C GLY A 31 -3.29 -17.57 8.57
N GLY A 32 -3.20 -17.94 9.85
CA GLY A 32 -1.90 -18.23 10.49
C GLY A 32 -1.40 -17.21 11.53
N PHE A 33 -1.69 -17.52 12.79
CA PHE A 33 -0.87 -17.33 14.00
C PHE A 33 0.48 -16.59 13.82
N TRP A 34 0.73 -15.51 14.59
CA TRP A 34 1.91 -15.32 15.47
C TRP A 34 1.79 -14.00 16.27
N GLY A 35 1.73 -14.15 17.61
CA GLY A 35 2.38 -13.26 18.58
C GLY A 35 1.91 -11.81 18.73
N ARG A 36 1.18 -11.53 19.82
CA ARG A 36 0.97 -10.17 20.36
C ARG A 36 2.30 -9.46 20.54
N ARG A 37 2.43 -8.23 20.00
CA ARG A 37 3.26 -7.17 20.59
C ARG A 37 2.62 -5.81 20.31
N ASP A 38 2.68 -5.01 21.35
CA ASP A 38 2.06 -3.71 21.59
C ASP A 38 2.25 -2.70 20.44
N VAL A 39 1.17 -2.12 19.90
CA VAL A 39 1.20 -1.00 18.94
C VAL A 39 0.36 0.13 19.50
N SER A 40 0.94 0.88 20.43
CA SER A 40 0.35 2.06 21.08
C SER A 40 0.20 3.30 20.15
N LEU A 41 0.30 3.16 18.82
CA LEU A 41 0.20 4.30 17.89
C LEU A 41 -0.78 4.10 16.70
N SER A 42 -1.81 3.27 16.88
CA SER A 42 -2.88 3.09 15.86
C SER A 42 -4.31 3.26 16.39
N LYS A 43 -4.49 3.74 17.63
CA LYS A 43 -5.79 3.86 18.34
C LYS A 43 -6.84 4.83 17.72
N LYS A 44 -6.71 5.30 16.48
CA LYS A 44 -7.71 6.19 15.86
C LYS A 44 -8.26 5.77 14.48
N ILE A 45 -7.82 4.66 13.86
CA ILE A 45 -8.42 4.16 12.58
C ILE A 45 -9.30 2.92 12.78
N LEU A 46 -9.19 2.29 13.94
CA LEU A 46 -9.76 0.99 14.24
C LEU A 46 -10.98 1.08 15.18
N GLU A 47 -11.73 2.19 15.15
CA GLU A 47 -13.00 2.32 15.88
C GLU A 47 -14.22 1.76 15.14
N CYS A 48 -14.06 1.17 13.94
CA CYS A 48 -15.10 0.29 13.38
C CYS A 48 -15.03 -1.16 13.90
N CYS A 49 -14.00 -1.54 14.66
CA CYS A 49 -13.80 -2.91 15.18
C CYS A 49 -13.33 -2.95 16.65
N SER A 50 -13.53 -1.89 17.42
CA SER A 50 -12.89 -1.68 18.74
C SER A 50 -13.52 -2.45 19.92
N LEU A 51 -14.15 -3.61 19.70
CA LEU A 51 -14.45 -4.55 20.79
C LEU A 51 -14.30 -6.01 20.29
N ILE A 52 -13.04 -6.46 20.13
CA ILE A 52 -12.74 -7.89 20.02
C ILE A 52 -12.96 -8.52 21.40
N THR A 53 -14.20 -8.83 21.72
CA THR A 53 -14.54 -9.76 22.79
C THR A 53 -15.01 -11.03 22.09
N ALA A 54 -14.22 -12.10 22.15
CA ALA A 54 -14.50 -13.41 21.54
C ALA A 54 -14.57 -13.50 20.00
N GLY A 55 -13.74 -12.74 19.25
CA GLY A 55 -13.53 -12.97 17.81
C GLY A 55 -14.73 -12.66 16.90
N LYS A 56 -15.80 -12.04 17.42
CA LYS A 56 -16.96 -11.60 16.66
C LYS A 56 -16.80 -10.15 16.21
N CYS A 57 -17.10 -9.87 14.94
CA CYS A 57 -17.12 -8.51 14.42
C CYS A 57 -18.30 -7.73 15.03
N ILE A 58 -18.00 -6.57 15.63
CA ILE A 58 -18.99 -5.63 16.15
C ILE A 58 -18.81 -4.32 15.37
N PHE A 59 -19.59 -4.17 14.29
CA PHE A 59 -19.64 -2.92 13.55
C PHE A 59 -20.61 -1.96 14.25
N ASN A 60 -20.10 -0.79 14.67
CA ASN A 60 -20.92 0.30 15.16
C ASN A 60 -20.99 1.40 14.09
N ARG A 61 -22.20 1.60 13.53
CA ARG A 61 -22.44 2.60 12.48
C ARG A 61 -22.15 4.03 12.96
N ASP A 62 -22.36 4.31 14.25
CA ASP A 62 -22.17 5.65 14.81
C ASP A 62 -20.68 6.02 14.97
N LEU A 63 -19.79 5.03 14.95
CA LEU A 63 -18.33 5.21 14.96
C LEU A 63 -17.73 5.20 13.54
N ALA A 64 -18.55 5.09 12.50
CA ALA A 64 -18.06 5.08 11.12
C ALA A 64 -17.57 6.47 10.71
N ILE A 65 -16.25 6.59 10.47
CA ILE A 65 -15.60 7.85 10.07
C ILE A 65 -15.40 7.99 8.55
N ALA A 66 -15.74 6.96 7.78
CA ALA A 66 -15.62 6.96 6.33
C ALA A 66 -16.71 6.09 5.71
N ASN A 67 -17.23 6.53 4.57
CA ASN A 67 -18.20 5.77 3.77
C ASN A 67 -17.59 5.49 2.39
N ILE A 68 -17.36 4.21 2.08
CA ILE A 68 -16.83 3.80 0.77
C ILE A 68 -18.00 3.68 -0.19
N SER A 69 -18.00 4.46 -1.26
CA SER A 69 -19.00 4.35 -2.33
C SER A 69 -18.64 3.29 -3.35
N GLU A 70 -17.38 3.25 -3.77
CA GLU A 70 -16.92 2.40 -4.87
C GLU A 70 -15.49 1.93 -4.63
N TRP A 71 -15.15 0.80 -5.24
CA TRP A 71 -13.79 0.30 -5.32
C TRP A 71 -13.54 -0.28 -6.72
N ALA A 72 -12.29 -0.22 -7.18
CA ALA A 72 -11.92 -0.76 -8.47
C ALA A 72 -10.50 -1.33 -8.48
N ILE A 73 -10.29 -2.33 -9.32
CA ILE A 73 -8.97 -2.87 -9.65
C ILE A 73 -8.45 -2.13 -10.87
N MET A 74 -7.19 -1.71 -10.80
CA MET A 74 -6.53 -1.02 -11.90
C MET A 74 -5.99 -2.01 -12.94
N PRO A 75 -5.95 -1.62 -14.23
CA PRO A 75 -5.19 -2.34 -15.23
C PRO A 75 -3.70 -2.45 -14.84
N LYS A 76 -3.06 -3.53 -15.27
CA LYS A 76 -1.63 -3.76 -15.05
C LYS A 76 -0.77 -2.79 -15.87
N ASN A 77 -0.53 -1.60 -15.32
CA ASN A 77 0.24 -0.54 -15.95
C ASN A 77 0.86 0.38 -14.89
N GLU A 78 2.19 0.49 -14.87
CA GLU A 78 2.90 1.32 -13.88
C GLU A 78 2.69 2.83 -14.08
N ASP A 79 2.53 3.31 -15.32
CA ASP A 79 2.23 4.73 -15.58
C ASP A 79 0.80 5.08 -15.11
N GLY A 80 -0.15 4.17 -15.35
CA GLY A 80 -1.50 4.24 -14.81
C GLY A 80 -1.49 4.26 -13.28
N LEU A 81 -0.68 3.39 -12.66
CA LEU A 81 -0.48 3.35 -11.21
C LEU A 81 0.10 4.67 -10.67
N ALA A 82 1.12 5.23 -11.34
CA ALA A 82 1.70 6.52 -10.99
C ALA A 82 0.68 7.65 -11.08
N PHE A 83 -0.14 7.64 -12.15
CA PHE A 83 -1.22 8.60 -12.32
C PHE A 83 -2.27 8.47 -11.20
N ALA A 84 -2.67 7.25 -10.82
CA ALA A 84 -3.61 7.04 -9.73
C ALA A 84 -3.05 7.52 -8.39
N VAL A 85 -1.78 7.25 -8.08
CA VAL A 85 -1.14 7.78 -6.86
C VAL A 85 -1.18 9.30 -6.83
N TRP A 86 -0.91 9.93 -7.97
CA TRP A 86 -0.97 11.39 -8.09
C TRP A 86 -2.41 11.93 -7.95
N LYS A 87 -3.38 11.30 -8.62
CA LYS A 87 -4.76 11.79 -8.70
C LYS A 87 -5.60 11.47 -7.46
N VAL A 88 -5.55 10.22 -7.02
CA VAL A 88 -6.37 9.67 -5.93
C VAL A 88 -5.66 9.80 -4.59
N GLY A 89 -4.36 9.47 -4.54
CA GLY A 89 -3.60 9.39 -3.30
C GLY A 89 -3.10 7.97 -3.06
N PRO A 90 -2.96 7.52 -1.79
CA PRO A 90 -2.44 6.18 -1.51
C PRO A 90 -3.25 5.06 -2.18
N ILE A 91 -2.56 4.09 -2.79
CA ILE A 91 -3.15 2.97 -3.53
C ILE A 91 -2.79 1.66 -2.84
N ALA A 92 -3.75 0.77 -2.63
CA ALA A 92 -3.48 -0.56 -2.12
C ALA A 92 -2.86 -1.41 -3.24
N VAL A 93 -1.74 -2.09 -2.97
CA VAL A 93 -1.02 -2.90 -3.96
C VAL A 93 -0.64 -4.26 -3.37
N SER A 94 -0.50 -5.26 -4.25
CA SER A 94 0.06 -6.56 -3.88
C SER A 94 1.44 -6.77 -4.51
N LEU A 95 2.34 -7.36 -3.73
CA LEU A 95 3.72 -7.63 -4.09
C LEU A 95 4.09 -9.08 -3.76
N ASN A 96 5.13 -9.58 -4.42
CA ASN A 96 5.81 -10.79 -4.00
C ASN A 96 6.85 -10.46 -2.91
N ALA A 97 6.54 -10.80 -1.66
CA ALA A 97 7.43 -10.65 -0.50
C ALA A 97 8.07 -11.98 -0.07
N ALA A 98 8.03 -13.03 -0.89
CA ALA A 98 8.68 -14.30 -0.60
C ALA A 98 10.23 -14.21 -0.50
N PRO A 99 10.94 -13.37 -1.29
CA PRO A 99 12.39 -13.31 -1.22
C PRO A 99 12.91 -12.92 0.17
N LYS A 100 14.00 -13.57 0.61
CA LYS A 100 14.66 -13.24 1.88
C LYS A 100 15.19 -11.80 1.90
N SER A 101 15.68 -11.31 0.76
CA SER A 101 16.09 -9.92 0.56
C SER A 101 14.96 -8.93 0.86
N PHE A 102 13.72 -9.26 0.48
CA PHE A 102 12.54 -8.47 0.81
C PHE A 102 12.27 -8.50 2.31
N GLN A 103 12.22 -9.70 2.91
CA GLN A 103 11.95 -9.88 4.34
C GLN A 103 12.98 -9.18 5.24
N LEU A 104 14.23 -9.12 4.79
CA LEU A 104 15.34 -8.51 5.53
C LEU A 104 15.67 -7.08 5.06
N TYR A 105 14.84 -6.48 4.22
CA TYR A 105 15.05 -5.11 3.73
C TYR A 105 15.22 -4.11 4.89
N LYS A 106 16.18 -3.20 4.73
CA LYS A 106 16.52 -2.16 5.72
C LYS A 106 16.60 -0.77 5.13
N THR A 107 17.27 -0.58 3.99
CA THR A 107 17.42 0.73 3.36
C THR A 107 17.78 0.59 1.89
N GLY A 108 17.70 1.71 1.15
CA GLY A 108 18.07 1.81 -0.25
C GLY A 108 16.91 1.50 -1.18
N ILE A 109 17.16 1.56 -2.49
CA ILE A 109 16.18 1.14 -3.48
C ILE A 109 16.29 -0.38 -3.63
N TYR A 110 15.22 -1.09 -3.31
CA TYR A 110 15.10 -2.53 -3.53
C TYR A 110 14.95 -2.82 -5.02
N ASP A 111 15.87 -3.59 -5.58
CA ASP A 111 15.94 -3.95 -7.01
C ASP A 111 16.39 -5.40 -7.22
N ASP A 112 15.77 -6.35 -6.51
CA ASP A 112 16.06 -7.79 -6.63
C ASP A 112 15.09 -8.47 -7.61
N GLU A 113 15.29 -8.20 -8.89
CA GLU A 113 14.47 -8.74 -9.98
C GLU A 113 14.63 -10.25 -10.14
N ALA A 114 15.82 -10.78 -9.87
CA ALA A 114 16.12 -12.21 -10.00
C ALA A 114 15.34 -13.06 -8.99
N SER A 115 15.13 -12.56 -7.77
CA SER A 115 14.40 -13.30 -6.73
C SER A 115 12.90 -13.06 -6.75
N CYS A 116 12.44 -11.93 -7.29
CA CYS A 116 11.02 -11.58 -7.34
C CYS A 116 10.31 -12.22 -8.54
N ASP A 117 9.53 -13.28 -8.30
CA ASP A 117 8.58 -13.79 -9.28
C ASP A 117 7.38 -12.84 -9.41
N ASN A 118 7.38 -12.04 -10.48
CA ASN A 118 6.35 -11.04 -10.77
C ASN A 118 4.95 -11.62 -10.97
N SER A 119 4.78 -12.95 -11.11
CA SER A 119 3.46 -13.59 -11.26
C SER A 119 2.84 -14.02 -9.92
N LYS A 120 3.65 -14.11 -8.85
CA LYS A 120 3.25 -14.67 -7.56
C LYS A 120 3.24 -13.62 -6.45
N VAL A 121 2.28 -12.70 -6.52
CA VAL A 121 2.07 -11.76 -5.41
C VAL A 121 1.46 -12.48 -4.21
N ASN A 122 1.89 -12.13 -3.00
CA ASN A 122 1.47 -12.78 -1.77
C ASN A 122 1.38 -11.84 -0.56
N HIS A 123 1.73 -10.57 -0.72
CA HIS A 123 1.77 -9.60 0.38
C HIS A 123 1.14 -8.28 -0.03
N ALA A 124 0.26 -7.74 0.81
CA ALA A 124 -0.39 -6.46 0.58
C ALA A 124 0.39 -5.32 1.25
N MET A 125 0.56 -4.21 0.52
CA MET A 125 1.20 -2.98 1.01
C MET A 125 0.45 -1.75 0.51
N LEU A 126 0.79 -0.59 1.05
CA LEU A 126 0.21 0.69 0.63
C LEU A 126 1.24 1.49 -0.16
N LEU A 127 0.93 1.80 -1.41
CA LEU A 127 1.73 2.69 -2.24
C LEU A 127 1.37 4.15 -1.93
N VAL A 128 2.32 4.91 -1.39
CA VAL A 128 2.07 6.27 -0.87
C VAL A 128 2.71 7.38 -1.70
N GLY A 129 3.61 7.04 -2.62
CA GLY A 129 4.31 8.02 -3.45
C GLY A 129 5.28 7.37 -4.43
N TYR A 130 5.92 8.19 -5.25
CA TYR A 130 6.92 7.74 -6.21
C TYR A 130 7.86 8.86 -6.64
N THR A 131 9.00 8.46 -7.16
CA THR A 131 9.95 9.29 -7.91
C THR A 131 10.05 8.71 -9.33
N PRO A 132 10.79 9.37 -10.24
CA PRO A 132 11.06 8.77 -11.54
C PRO A 132 11.65 7.36 -11.47
N THR A 133 12.43 7.04 -10.42
CA THR A 133 13.21 5.81 -10.29
C THR A 133 12.68 4.78 -9.30
N TYR A 134 11.83 5.16 -8.32
CA TYR A 134 11.31 4.22 -7.33
C TYR A 134 9.91 4.57 -6.80
N TRP A 135 9.20 3.53 -6.37
CA TRP A 135 7.97 3.59 -5.59
C TRP A 135 8.27 3.72 -4.09
N ILE A 136 7.39 4.41 -3.35
CA ILE A 136 7.46 4.51 -1.89
C ILE A 136 6.29 3.72 -1.30
N LEU A 137 6.61 2.62 -0.65
CA LEU A 137 5.65 1.68 -0.09
C LEU A 137 5.68 1.75 1.43
N LYS A 138 4.50 1.69 2.06
CA LYS A 138 4.35 1.54 3.50
C LYS A 138 3.98 0.10 3.83
N ASN A 139 4.70 -0.47 4.79
CA ASN A 139 4.46 -1.80 5.34
C ASN A 139 3.83 -1.71 6.73
N TRP A 140 3.30 -2.84 7.21
CA TRP A 140 2.73 -2.99 8.55
C TRP A 140 3.62 -3.83 9.49
N TRP A 141 4.87 -4.10 9.08
CA TRP A 141 5.84 -4.91 9.80
C TRP A 141 6.75 -4.10 10.73
N GLY A 142 6.23 -3.54 11.83
CA GLY A 142 7.04 -2.97 12.92
C GLY A 142 8.31 -2.21 12.49
N SER A 143 9.48 -2.68 12.94
CA SER A 143 10.81 -2.10 12.70
C SER A 143 11.49 -2.57 11.40
N TRP A 144 10.71 -2.89 10.38
CA TRP A 144 11.20 -3.34 9.07
C TRP A 144 11.46 -2.15 8.14
N GLY A 145 12.44 -2.27 7.24
CA GLY A 145 12.75 -1.24 6.26
C GLY A 145 13.19 0.09 6.87
N GLU A 146 12.94 1.17 6.14
CA GLU A 146 13.22 2.55 6.56
C GLU A 146 11.99 3.08 7.30
N ASP A 147 11.94 2.89 8.62
CA ASP A 147 10.82 3.30 9.47
C ASP A 147 9.46 2.72 9.02
N GLY A 148 9.45 1.47 8.58
CA GLY A 148 8.27 0.80 8.05
C GLY A 148 8.01 1.05 6.58
N TYR A 149 8.87 1.79 5.88
CA TYR A 149 8.77 2.06 4.44
C TYR A 149 9.80 1.29 3.63
N MET A 150 9.51 1.15 2.34
CA MET A 150 10.41 0.60 1.33
C MET A 150 10.42 1.48 0.09
N LYS A 151 11.61 1.65 -0.49
CA LYS A 151 11.78 2.18 -1.84
C LYS A 151 11.92 0.99 -2.79
N LEU A 152 11.00 0.81 -3.73
CA LEU A 152 11.01 -0.28 -4.71
C LEU A 152 11.34 0.27 -6.10
N ALA A 153 12.29 -0.33 -6.82
CA ALA A 153 12.64 0.12 -8.17
C ALA A 153 11.40 0.15 -9.09
N ARG A 154 11.31 1.22 -9.90
CA ARG A 154 10.17 1.51 -10.78
C ARG A 154 10.48 1.19 -12.24
N GLY A 155 9.46 0.80 -13.01
CA GLY A 155 9.55 0.60 -14.46
C GLY A 155 9.86 -0.85 -14.90
N LYS A 156 9.78 -1.81 -13.98
CA LYS A 156 10.10 -3.24 -14.23
C LYS A 156 8.99 -4.21 -13.80
N ASN A 157 7.87 -3.65 -13.36
CA ASN A 157 6.81 -4.31 -12.60
C ASN A 157 7.38 -5.17 -11.47
N LEU A 158 8.40 -4.66 -10.77
CA LEU A 158 9.19 -5.43 -9.82
C LEU A 158 8.30 -6.00 -8.72
N CYS A 159 8.48 -7.28 -8.42
CA CYS A 159 7.69 -8.07 -7.49
C CYS A 159 6.17 -8.03 -7.80
N GLY A 160 5.77 -7.72 -9.04
CA GLY A 160 4.38 -7.70 -9.48
C GLY A 160 3.56 -6.50 -8.99
N ILE A 161 4.18 -5.37 -8.62
CA ILE A 161 3.50 -4.22 -7.99
C ILE A 161 2.23 -3.75 -8.70
N SER A 162 2.19 -3.80 -10.04
CA SER A 162 1.02 -3.34 -10.82
C SER A 162 -0.01 -4.43 -11.11
N ASN A 163 0.23 -5.69 -10.70
CA ASN A 163 -0.67 -6.79 -11.02
C ASN A 163 -2.03 -6.67 -10.31
N TYR A 164 -2.02 -6.23 -9.05
CA TYR A 164 -3.22 -6.08 -8.23
C TYR A 164 -3.10 -4.78 -7.44
N ALA A 165 -3.40 -3.68 -8.13
CA ALA A 165 -3.56 -2.37 -7.52
C ALA A 165 -5.06 -2.04 -7.43
N SER A 166 -5.50 -1.54 -6.27
CA SER A 166 -6.89 -1.13 -6.06
C SER A 166 -6.98 0.21 -5.33
N TYR A 167 -8.04 0.94 -5.67
CA TYR A 167 -8.38 2.19 -5.03
C TYR A 167 -9.86 2.18 -4.61
N VAL A 168 -10.19 3.09 -3.71
CA VAL A 168 -11.54 3.30 -3.21
C VAL A 168 -11.95 4.75 -3.40
N THR A 169 -13.22 4.97 -3.66
CA THR A 169 -13.84 6.30 -3.64
C THR A 169 -14.63 6.45 -2.34
N ILE A 170 -14.50 7.60 -1.71
CA ILE A 170 -15.23 7.94 -0.48
C ILE A 170 -16.39 8.87 -0.89
N ALA A 171 -17.58 8.61 -0.35
CA ALA A 171 -18.78 9.45 -0.52
C ALA A 171 -18.83 10.61 0.49
#